data_AF-A0A1I7TBN0-F1
#
_entry.id   AF-A0A1I7TBN0-F1
#
_cell.length_a   1.000
_cell.length_b   1.000
_cell.length_c   1.000
_cell.angle_alpha   90.00
_cell.angle_beta   90.00
_cell.angle_gamma   90.00
#
_symmetry.space_group_name_H-M   'P 1'
#
loop_
_entity.id
_entity.type
_entity.pdbx_description
1 polymer ?
#
loop_
_entity_poly.entity_id
_entity_poly.type
_entity_poly.pdbx_seq_one_letter_code
_entity_poly.pdbx_strand_id
1 'polypeptide(L)'
;MTVLSTIVNGISEVVDTCLKVYEMNKGYKVTQIPSFPKSMELAESSTVKTDSKGNDCIRLILADESFDQVNPKSLEFMRETMRMYFTRYNSILELLEEPFPSNTIAISFGAAHFNVGDSCAKFNPRDGAQGSTSYQKMSANLLVTYFNKDDINFLAGYTYFPSLYGEGRCFLDDIEGIATANGSIQAYPVDDRAARLKQHKVYGRFCSLAKKRVLVDANGKYVRHREFDHVWNCYKYAVCQECIVDSVTYNSKKDPEIDTPAKIAKQLQELADNGTEISGTVKVFDTKGDLFTSDKRIVDLEKFLKENPSFNVHSKHALVASMVLGEEFKDRIGGEPVPVAEEADVAKPVEVAEEAKLPEPVEESKEAEVAEPAEHAQPIQEEVSDKEESDDSEAPENSEREIDSDFDAEIVN
;
A
#
# COMPACT_ATOMS: atom_id res chain seq x y z
N MET A 1 38.58 7.58 -24.37
CA MET A 1 37.76 6.41 -23.97
C MET A 1 36.78 6.71 -22.83
N THR A 2 37.01 7.75 -22.02
CA THR A 2 36.18 8.11 -20.85
C THR A 2 34.77 8.67 -21.17
N VAL A 3 34.61 9.42 -22.26
CA VAL A 3 33.29 10.02 -22.60
C VAL A 3 32.30 8.96 -23.06
N LEU A 4 32.73 7.99 -23.88
CA LEU A 4 31.86 6.94 -24.39
C LEU A 4 31.39 6.01 -23.25
N SER A 5 32.27 5.65 -22.32
CA SER A 5 31.91 4.83 -21.16
C SER A 5 30.92 5.54 -20.25
N THR A 6 31.08 6.85 -20.02
CA THR A 6 30.12 7.63 -19.23
C THR A 6 28.74 7.68 -19.88
N ILE A 7 28.68 7.88 -21.21
CA ILE A 7 27.40 7.90 -21.95
C ILE A 7 26.72 6.52 -21.90
N VAL A 8 27.46 5.45 -22.17
CA VAL A 8 26.92 4.07 -22.15
C VAL A 8 26.41 3.69 -20.76
N ASN A 9 27.16 4.03 -19.71
CA ASN A 9 26.72 3.79 -18.33
C ASN A 9 25.45 4.60 -18.01
N GLY A 10 25.38 5.87 -18.43
CA GLY A 10 24.19 6.70 -18.21
C GLY A 10 22.95 6.16 -18.91
N ILE A 11 23.06 5.71 -20.16
CA ILE A 11 21.94 5.09 -20.90
C ILE A 11 21.51 3.79 -20.21
N SER A 12 22.47 2.96 -19.79
CA SER A 12 22.18 1.69 -19.12
C SER A 12 21.45 1.91 -17.79
N GLU A 13 21.89 2.89 -17.00
CA GLU A 13 21.24 3.29 -15.74
C GLU A 13 19.79 3.75 -15.97
N VAL A 14 19.55 4.57 -17.02
CA VAL A 14 18.20 5.05 -17.35
C VAL A 14 17.29 3.90 -17.78
N VAL A 15 17.75 3.02 -18.67
CA VAL A 15 16.97 1.86 -19.15
C VAL A 15 16.63 0.93 -17.99
N ASP A 16 17.61 0.62 -17.13
CA ASP A 16 17.40 -0.21 -15.95
C ASP A 16 16.41 0.44 -14.96
N THR A 17 16.52 1.75 -14.73
CA THR A 17 15.56 2.51 -13.90
C THR A 17 14.14 2.42 -14.47
N CYS A 18 13.96 2.59 -15.78
CA CYS A 18 12.64 2.49 -16.41
C CYS A 18 12.03 1.09 -16.27
N LEU A 19 12.83 0.03 -16.43
CA LEU A 19 12.38 -1.36 -16.25
C LEU A 19 11.94 -1.61 -14.81
N LYS A 20 12.76 -1.17 -13.83
CA LYS A 20 12.43 -1.24 -12.40
C LYS A 20 11.14 -0.51 -12.07
N VAL A 21 10.97 0.72 -12.55
CA VAL A 21 9.76 1.54 -12.34
C VAL A 21 8.51 0.86 -12.93
N TYR A 22 8.63 0.26 -14.11
CA TYR A 22 7.54 -0.48 -14.72
C TYR A 22 7.13 -1.71 -13.91
N GLU A 23 8.08 -2.46 -13.36
CA GLU A 23 7.80 -3.57 -12.44
C GLU A 23 7.13 -3.10 -11.15
N MET A 24 7.63 -2.00 -10.56
CA MET A 24 7.05 -1.42 -9.34
C MET A 24 5.59 -1.00 -9.56
N ASN A 25 5.26 -0.37 -10.69
CA ASN A 25 3.90 0.03 -11.02
C ASN A 25 2.93 -1.16 -11.24
N LYS A 26 3.43 -2.35 -11.60
CA LYS A 26 2.61 -3.57 -11.61
C LYS A 26 2.33 -4.11 -10.20
N GLY A 27 3.17 -3.74 -9.24
CA GLY A 27 3.17 -4.25 -7.88
C GLY A 27 3.78 -5.64 -7.78
N TYR A 28 4.37 -5.92 -6.62
CA TYR A 28 4.92 -7.23 -6.30
C TYR A 28 3.99 -8.01 -5.38
N LYS A 29 3.93 -9.33 -5.61
CA LYS A 29 3.13 -10.24 -4.79
C LYS A 29 3.83 -10.53 -3.46
N VAL A 30 3.01 -10.81 -2.45
CA VAL A 30 3.49 -11.40 -1.20
C VAL A 30 3.89 -12.86 -1.45
N THR A 31 5.00 -13.28 -0.87
CA THR A 31 5.62 -14.60 -1.04
C THR A 31 5.99 -15.19 0.32
N GLN A 32 6.20 -16.51 0.38
CA GLN A 32 6.65 -17.23 1.58
C GLN A 32 8.17 -17.44 1.59
N ILE A 33 8.84 -17.16 0.47
CA ILE A 33 10.28 -17.29 0.29
C ILE A 33 10.80 -15.92 -0.13
N PRO A 34 11.78 -15.34 0.57
CA PRO A 34 12.31 -14.04 0.20
C PRO A 34 13.01 -14.12 -1.15
N SER A 35 12.77 -13.11 -2.00
CA SER A 35 13.48 -12.97 -3.27
C SER A 35 14.68 -12.07 -3.07
N PHE A 36 15.88 -12.63 -3.24
CA PHE A 36 17.14 -11.89 -3.10
C PHE A 36 17.74 -11.52 -4.46
N PRO A 37 18.42 -10.37 -4.57
CA PRO A 37 19.19 -10.04 -5.75
C PRO A 37 20.44 -10.94 -5.85
N LYS A 38 20.98 -11.08 -7.07
CA LYS A 38 22.19 -11.90 -7.33
C LYS A 38 23.41 -11.46 -6.52
N SER A 39 23.51 -10.18 -6.16
CA SER A 39 24.59 -9.67 -5.30
C SER A 39 24.68 -10.40 -3.95
N MET A 40 23.58 -11.00 -3.46
CA MET A 40 23.60 -11.81 -2.24
C MET A 40 24.41 -13.10 -2.36
N GLU A 41 24.75 -13.56 -3.57
CA GLU A 41 25.69 -14.67 -3.78
C GLU A 41 27.12 -14.30 -3.36
N LEU A 42 27.42 -13.00 -3.21
CA LEU A 42 28.71 -12.47 -2.77
C LEU A 42 28.80 -12.29 -1.25
N ALA A 43 27.77 -12.69 -0.49
CA ALA A 43 27.76 -12.53 0.96
C ALA A 43 28.82 -13.41 1.63
N GLU A 44 29.75 -12.79 2.34
CA GLU A 44 30.83 -13.49 3.05
C GLU A 44 30.69 -13.41 4.56
N SER A 45 30.26 -12.26 5.07
CA SER A 45 30.15 -12.03 6.50
C SER A 45 28.94 -11.17 6.85
N SER A 46 28.65 -11.09 8.15
CA SER A 46 27.57 -10.26 8.65
C SER A 46 27.94 -9.59 9.96
N THR A 47 27.54 -8.35 10.12
CA THR A 47 27.73 -7.57 11.34
C THR A 47 26.37 -7.18 11.89
N VAL A 48 26.19 -7.28 13.21
CA VAL A 48 24.99 -6.83 13.91
C VAL A 48 25.36 -5.63 14.77
N LYS A 49 24.58 -4.55 14.65
CA LYS A 49 24.64 -3.41 15.55
C LYS A 49 23.50 -3.51 16.55
N THR A 50 23.87 -3.50 17.82
CA THR A 50 22.98 -3.68 18.97
C THR A 50 22.81 -2.34 19.69
N ASP A 51 21.59 -2.01 20.11
CA ASP A 51 21.33 -0.79 20.88
C ASP A 51 21.84 -0.89 22.33
N SER A 52 21.78 0.22 23.08
CA SER A 52 22.20 0.28 24.49
C SER A 52 21.39 -0.63 25.44
N LYS A 53 20.27 -1.19 24.98
CA LYS A 53 19.43 -2.14 25.72
C LYS A 53 19.73 -3.59 25.33
N GLY A 54 20.71 -3.85 24.47
CA GLY A 54 21.04 -5.20 24.01
C GLY A 54 20.12 -5.72 22.89
N ASN A 55 19.33 -4.87 22.24
CA ASN A 55 18.48 -5.28 21.11
C ASN A 55 19.26 -5.22 19.80
N ASP A 56 19.22 -6.30 19.04
CA ASP A 56 19.78 -6.35 17.69
C ASP A 56 18.91 -5.54 16.72
N CYS A 57 19.35 -4.33 16.39
CA CYS A 57 18.55 -3.35 15.66
C CYS A 57 18.87 -3.32 14.16
N ILE A 58 20.14 -3.46 13.80
CA ILE A 58 20.62 -3.32 12.41
C ILE A 58 21.54 -4.49 12.08
N ARG A 59 21.31 -5.15 10.95
CA ARG A 59 22.22 -6.16 10.38
C ARG A 59 22.76 -5.66 9.05
N LEU A 60 24.08 -5.74 8.90
CA LEU A 60 24.78 -5.51 7.65
C LEU A 60 25.26 -6.86 7.10
N ILE A 61 25.01 -7.13 5.83
CA ILE A 61 25.63 -8.23 5.10
C ILE A 61 26.73 -7.65 4.24
N LEU A 62 27.93 -8.19 4.37
CA LEU A 62 29.14 -7.69 3.73
C LEU A 62 29.64 -8.71 2.70
N ALA A 63 30.06 -8.22 1.55
CA ALA A 63 30.89 -8.97 0.62
C ALA A 63 32.36 -8.95 1.07
N ASP A 64 33.26 -9.55 0.28
CA ASP A 64 34.71 -9.42 0.48
C ASP A 64 35.13 -7.94 0.58
N GLU A 65 36.15 -7.63 1.37
CA GLU A 65 36.62 -6.25 1.57
C GLU A 65 37.14 -5.60 0.28
N SER A 66 37.57 -6.39 -0.71
CA SER A 66 37.95 -5.90 -2.04
C SER A 66 36.75 -5.60 -2.95
N PHE A 67 35.53 -5.96 -2.55
CA PHE A 67 34.33 -5.65 -3.32
C PHE A 67 33.97 -4.16 -3.21
N ASP A 68 34.28 -3.42 -4.27
CA ASP A 68 34.15 -1.97 -4.35
C ASP A 68 33.00 -1.51 -5.28
N GLN A 69 32.10 -2.42 -5.65
CA GLN A 69 31.05 -2.13 -6.64
C GLN A 69 29.78 -1.52 -6.03
N VAL A 70 29.62 -1.47 -4.71
CA VAL A 70 28.44 -0.87 -4.09
C VAL A 70 28.47 0.65 -4.29
N ASN A 71 27.34 1.23 -4.70
CA ASN A 71 27.25 2.67 -4.84
C ASN A 71 27.19 3.36 -3.45
N PRO A 72 28.16 4.21 -3.10
CA PRO A 72 28.21 4.86 -1.79
C PRO A 72 27.00 5.79 -1.54
N LYS A 73 26.40 6.36 -2.60
CA LYS A 73 25.19 7.18 -2.47
C LYS A 73 24.00 6.36 -2.00
N SER A 74 23.93 5.07 -2.35
CA SER A 74 22.85 4.18 -1.93
C SER A 74 22.98 3.81 -0.45
N LEU A 75 24.21 3.59 0.03
CA LEU A 75 24.50 3.39 1.45
C LEU A 75 24.15 4.62 2.28
N GLU A 76 24.58 5.80 1.83
CA GLU A 76 24.31 7.06 2.52
C GLU A 76 22.83 7.41 2.54
N PHE A 77 22.14 7.23 1.41
CA PHE A 77 20.69 7.39 1.32
C PHE A 77 19.96 6.54 2.36
N MET A 78 20.33 5.26 2.48
CA MET A 78 19.69 4.38 3.45
C MET A 78 20.04 4.77 4.89
N ARG A 79 21.29 5.17 5.16
CA ARG A 79 21.72 5.66 6.48
C ARG A 79 20.88 6.86 6.93
N GLU A 80 20.75 7.87 6.08
CA GLU A 80 19.94 9.07 6.38
C GLU A 80 18.45 8.74 6.50
N THR A 81 17.94 7.84 5.65
CA THR A 81 16.54 7.36 5.77
C THR A 81 16.29 6.68 7.11
N MET A 82 17.24 5.87 7.59
CA MET A 82 17.15 5.25 8.92
C MET A 82 17.23 6.28 10.05
N ARG A 83 18.06 7.34 9.92
CA ARG A 83 18.12 8.42 10.92
C ARG A 83 16.78 9.14 11.05
N MET A 84 16.12 9.42 9.93
CA MET A 84 14.75 9.98 9.96
C MET A 84 13.76 9.02 10.61
N TYR A 85 13.82 7.73 10.25
CA TYR A 85 12.91 6.71 10.78
C TYR A 85 13.07 6.50 12.29
N PHE A 86 14.32 6.55 12.78
CA PHE A 86 14.67 6.33 14.18
C PHE A 86 14.91 7.62 14.97
N THR A 87 14.36 8.76 14.53
CA THR A 87 14.60 10.07 15.16
C THR A 87 14.27 10.15 16.65
N ARG A 88 13.47 9.21 17.19
CA ARG A 88 13.11 9.12 18.62
C ARG A 88 13.91 8.07 19.41
N TYR A 89 14.86 7.40 18.77
CA TYR A 89 15.63 6.30 19.34
C TYR A 89 17.12 6.64 19.34
N ASN A 90 17.55 7.47 20.29
CA ASN A 90 18.94 7.96 20.38
C ASN A 90 19.97 6.82 20.30
N SER A 91 19.71 5.70 20.98
CA SER A 91 20.59 4.54 20.96
C SER A 91 20.75 3.88 19.59
N ILE A 92 19.80 4.08 18.67
CA ILE A 92 19.91 3.63 17.28
C ILE A 92 20.58 4.72 16.42
N LEU A 93 20.31 6.00 16.71
CA LEU A 93 20.97 7.12 16.03
C LEU A 93 22.48 7.09 16.22
N GLU A 94 22.97 6.75 17.41
CA GLU A 94 24.40 6.52 17.70
C GLU A 94 25.01 5.46 16.78
N LEU A 95 24.25 4.39 16.46
CA LEU A 95 24.71 3.32 15.55
C LEU A 95 24.83 3.78 14.10
N LEU A 96 24.22 4.91 13.75
CA LEU A 96 24.15 5.48 12.41
C LEU A 96 25.08 6.69 12.22
N GLU A 97 25.85 7.09 13.24
CA GLU A 97 26.82 8.19 13.14
C GLU A 97 27.91 7.88 12.12
N GLU A 98 28.47 6.66 12.21
CA GLU A 98 29.49 6.18 11.29
C GLU A 98 28.87 5.70 9.96
N PRO A 99 29.52 5.99 8.81
CA PRO A 99 29.14 5.44 7.52
C PRO A 99 29.09 3.91 7.52
N PHE A 100 28.24 3.33 6.67
CA PHE A 100 28.27 1.89 6.43
C PHE A 100 29.55 1.50 5.67
N PRO A 101 30.13 0.30 5.93
CA PRO A 101 31.24 -0.22 5.13
C PRO A 101 30.92 -0.23 3.64
N SER A 102 31.89 0.13 2.80
CA SER A 102 31.69 0.25 1.35
C SER A 102 31.34 -1.06 0.65
N ASN A 103 31.65 -2.21 1.26
CA ASN A 103 31.30 -3.55 0.77
C ASN A 103 29.94 -4.06 1.31
N THR A 104 29.10 -3.18 1.86
CA THR A 104 27.76 -3.57 2.38
C THR A 104 26.78 -3.84 1.24
N ILE A 105 26.36 -5.10 1.09
CA ILE A 105 25.45 -5.55 0.02
C ILE A 105 24.00 -5.76 0.48
N ALA A 106 23.74 -5.75 1.80
CA ALA A 106 22.39 -5.63 2.34
C ALA A 106 22.39 -4.97 3.72
N ILE A 107 21.35 -4.18 3.99
CA ILE A 107 21.11 -3.47 5.26
C ILE A 107 19.72 -3.89 5.75
N SER A 108 19.64 -4.47 6.93
CA SER A 108 18.37 -4.94 7.51
C SER A 108 18.10 -4.24 8.82
N PHE A 109 16.87 -3.77 9.04
CA PHE A 109 16.48 -3.13 10.29
C PHE A 109 15.04 -3.48 10.68
N GLY A 110 14.86 -3.79 11.97
CA GLY A 110 13.58 -4.21 12.52
C GLY A 110 12.59 -3.05 12.67
N ALA A 111 11.31 -3.36 12.54
CA ALA A 111 10.26 -2.48 13.04
C ALA A 111 10.25 -2.48 14.57
N ALA A 112 9.43 -1.60 15.16
CA ALA A 112 9.23 -1.58 16.62
C ALA A 112 8.86 -2.99 17.12
N HIS A 113 9.43 -3.40 18.25
CA HIS A 113 9.21 -4.71 18.88
C HIS A 113 9.81 -5.93 18.15
N PHE A 114 10.63 -5.72 17.11
CA PHE A 114 11.38 -6.79 16.46
C PHE A 114 12.89 -6.59 16.59
N ASN A 115 13.61 -7.71 16.61
CA ASN A 115 15.06 -7.78 16.48
C ASN A 115 15.42 -8.36 15.11
N VAL A 116 16.55 -7.94 14.54
CA VAL A 116 17.10 -8.61 13.35
C VAL A 116 17.55 -10.03 13.73
N GLY A 117 17.20 -11.01 12.91
CA GLY A 117 17.49 -12.43 13.12
C GLY A 117 18.87 -12.83 12.58
N ASP A 118 19.08 -14.13 12.37
CA ASP A 118 20.32 -14.72 11.86
C ASP A 118 20.53 -14.55 10.33
N SER A 119 19.54 -14.01 9.62
CA SER A 119 19.56 -13.74 8.18
C SER A 119 19.07 -12.32 7.91
N CYS A 120 19.42 -11.74 6.75
CA CYS A 120 19.03 -10.38 6.37
C CYS A 120 17.51 -10.17 6.28
N ALA A 121 16.74 -11.22 5.97
CA ALA A 121 15.28 -11.14 5.91
C ALA A 121 14.59 -11.82 7.11
N LYS A 122 15.32 -12.15 8.18
CA LYS A 122 14.72 -12.74 9.37
C LYS A 122 14.57 -11.69 10.45
N PHE A 123 13.40 -11.64 11.08
CA PHE A 123 13.09 -10.72 12.16
C PHE A 123 12.33 -11.48 13.24
N ASN A 124 12.76 -11.33 14.49
CA ASN A 124 12.21 -12.07 15.62
C ASN A 124 11.46 -11.09 16.55
N PRO A 125 10.21 -11.40 16.94
CA PRO A 125 9.51 -10.63 17.98
C PRO A 125 10.33 -10.62 19.28
N ARG A 126 10.46 -9.45 19.90
CA ARG A 126 11.22 -9.29 21.16
C ARG A 126 10.57 -9.99 22.36
N ASP A 127 9.27 -10.22 22.29
CA ASP A 127 8.49 -10.98 23.28
C ASP A 127 8.59 -12.50 23.08
N GLY A 128 9.30 -12.97 22.07
CA GLY A 128 9.46 -14.40 21.76
C GLY A 128 8.22 -15.05 21.13
N ALA A 129 7.25 -14.26 20.67
CA ALA A 129 6.05 -14.78 20.03
C ALA A 129 6.38 -15.64 18.80
N GLN A 130 5.59 -16.69 18.62
CA GLN A 130 5.70 -17.60 17.47
C GLN A 130 4.72 -17.17 16.37
N GLY A 131 5.13 -17.36 15.12
CA GLY A 131 4.35 -17.02 13.93
C GLY A 131 5.10 -17.42 12.67
N SER A 132 4.46 -17.24 11.51
CA SER A 132 5.12 -17.44 10.22
C SER A 132 5.65 -16.12 9.66
N THR A 133 6.48 -16.19 8.63
CA THR A 133 6.96 -15.00 7.92
C THR A 133 6.45 -14.97 6.48
N SER A 134 6.13 -13.78 5.99
CA SER A 134 5.88 -13.54 4.57
C SER A 134 6.68 -12.34 4.09
N TYR A 135 6.89 -12.26 2.78
CA TYR A 135 7.84 -11.32 2.17
C TYR A 135 7.22 -10.60 1.01
N GLN A 136 7.46 -9.31 0.89
CA GLN A 136 7.01 -8.52 -0.26
C GLN A 136 8.10 -7.55 -0.67
N LYS A 137 8.46 -7.60 -1.95
CA LYS A 137 9.29 -6.58 -2.56
C LYS A 137 8.45 -5.29 -2.68
N MET A 138 8.99 -4.16 -2.23
CA MET A 138 8.29 -2.86 -2.29
C MET A 138 8.89 -1.95 -3.36
N SER A 139 10.17 -2.13 -3.67
CA SER A 139 10.87 -1.47 -4.76
C SER A 139 11.93 -2.42 -5.34
N ALA A 140 12.67 -2.00 -6.35
CA ALA A 140 13.79 -2.78 -6.89
C ALA A 140 14.81 -3.22 -5.81
N ASN A 141 15.00 -2.38 -4.79
CA ASN A 141 16.05 -2.50 -3.79
C ASN A 141 15.51 -2.78 -2.38
N LEU A 142 14.19 -2.77 -2.17
CA LEU A 142 13.57 -2.92 -0.85
C LEU A 142 12.71 -4.18 -0.75
N LEU A 143 13.04 -5.03 0.22
CA LEU A 143 12.24 -6.16 0.66
C LEU A 143 11.67 -5.89 2.04
N VAL A 144 10.38 -6.12 2.21
CA VAL A 144 9.69 -6.06 3.49
C VAL A 144 9.41 -7.47 3.98
N THR A 145 9.64 -7.69 5.27
CA THR A 145 9.26 -8.91 5.96
C THR A 145 8.09 -8.66 6.90
N TYR A 146 7.09 -9.53 6.80
CA TYR A 146 5.94 -9.55 7.70
C TYR A 146 6.02 -10.75 8.64
N PHE A 147 5.63 -10.51 9.89
CA PHE A 147 5.35 -11.54 10.88
C PHE A 147 3.84 -11.80 10.86
N ASN A 148 3.43 -13.03 10.57
CA ASN A 148 2.02 -13.40 10.50
C ASN A 148 1.62 -14.20 11.74
N LYS A 149 0.65 -13.67 12.49
CA LYS A 149 0.10 -14.27 13.71
C LYS A 149 -1.39 -13.94 13.79
N ASP A 150 -2.20 -14.95 14.11
CA ASP A 150 -3.66 -14.83 14.27
C ASP A 150 -4.35 -14.14 13.05
N ASP A 151 -3.97 -14.55 11.84
CA ASP A 151 -4.42 -13.97 10.55
C ASP A 151 -4.09 -12.48 10.33
N ILE A 152 -3.24 -11.90 11.18
CA ILE A 152 -2.74 -10.54 11.04
C ILE A 152 -1.28 -10.57 10.58
N ASN A 153 -0.98 -9.81 9.52
CA ASN A 153 0.40 -9.57 9.08
C ASN A 153 0.88 -8.25 9.69
N PHE A 154 1.90 -8.36 10.53
CA PHE A 154 2.61 -7.25 11.15
C PHE A 154 3.89 -6.97 10.40
N LEU A 155 4.29 -5.71 10.27
CA LEU A 155 5.61 -5.39 9.74
C LEU A 155 6.68 -5.80 10.75
N ALA A 156 7.55 -6.71 10.35
CA ALA A 156 8.66 -7.18 11.19
C ALA A 156 9.93 -6.38 10.91
N GLY A 157 10.16 -5.98 9.66
CA GLY A 157 11.31 -5.16 9.29
C GLY A 157 11.52 -5.03 7.79
N TYR A 158 12.64 -4.41 7.46
CA TYR A 158 13.05 -4.06 6.10
C TYR A 158 14.43 -4.63 5.81
N THR A 159 14.63 -5.05 4.57
CA THR A 159 15.93 -5.41 4.01
C THR A 159 16.16 -4.58 2.75
N TYR A 160 17.11 -3.68 2.80
CA TYR A 160 17.54 -2.85 1.68
C TYR A 160 18.77 -3.47 1.02
N PHE A 161 18.76 -3.53 -0.31
CA PHE A 161 19.87 -3.99 -1.14
C PHE A 161 20.44 -2.79 -1.88
N PRO A 162 21.60 -2.24 -1.47
CA PRO A 162 22.18 -1.09 -2.12
C PRO A 162 22.45 -1.32 -3.62
N SER A 163 22.18 -0.33 -4.47
CA SER A 163 22.47 -0.42 -5.90
C SER A 163 23.97 -0.54 -6.15
N LEU A 164 24.37 -1.35 -7.13
CA LEU A 164 25.75 -1.38 -7.59
C LEU A 164 26.05 -0.20 -8.55
N TYR A 165 27.33 0.09 -8.80
CA TYR A 165 27.72 1.08 -9.80
C TYR A 165 27.17 0.72 -11.19
N GLY A 166 26.56 1.71 -11.84
CA GLY A 166 25.95 1.56 -13.17
C GLY A 166 24.55 0.97 -13.17
N GLU A 167 24.02 0.52 -12.02
CA GLU A 167 22.63 0.12 -11.90
C GLU A 167 21.71 1.32 -11.64
N GLY A 168 20.48 1.21 -12.14
CA GLY A 168 19.41 2.17 -11.91
C GLY A 168 19.15 2.40 -10.42
N ARG A 169 19.01 3.67 -10.05
CA ARG A 169 18.73 4.13 -8.68
C ARG A 169 17.26 4.51 -8.56
N CYS A 170 16.57 3.93 -7.59
CA CYS A 170 15.14 4.14 -7.36
C CYS A 170 14.88 4.75 -5.97
N PHE A 171 15.70 5.72 -5.53
CA PHE A 171 15.66 6.23 -4.14
C PHE A 171 14.30 6.80 -3.74
N LEU A 172 13.60 7.50 -4.65
CA LEU A 172 12.25 7.98 -4.41
C LEU A 172 11.26 6.82 -4.22
N ASP A 173 11.36 5.77 -5.04
CA ASP A 173 10.51 4.59 -4.91
C ASP A 173 10.85 3.78 -3.65
N ASP A 174 12.11 3.75 -3.25
CA ASP A 174 12.58 3.07 -2.04
C ASP A 174 11.98 3.73 -0.78
N ILE A 175 12.05 5.06 -0.68
CA ILE A 175 11.46 5.79 0.47
C ILE A 175 9.94 5.68 0.48
N GLU A 176 9.30 5.71 -0.68
CA GLU A 176 7.85 5.50 -0.81
C GLU A 176 7.43 4.07 -0.45
N GLY A 177 8.27 3.08 -0.78
CA GLY A 177 8.12 1.70 -0.37
C GLY A 177 8.15 1.55 1.15
N ILE A 178 9.11 2.21 1.83
CA ILE A 178 9.20 2.25 3.30
C ILE A 178 7.95 2.93 3.88
N ALA A 179 7.58 4.11 3.38
CA ALA A 179 6.44 4.87 3.87
C ALA A 179 5.12 4.10 3.72
N THR A 180 4.92 3.46 2.56
CA THR A 180 3.74 2.63 2.25
C THR A 180 3.69 1.39 3.15
N ALA A 181 4.80 0.68 3.29
CA ALA A 181 4.87 -0.49 4.16
C ALA A 181 4.59 -0.11 5.62
N ASN A 182 5.21 0.96 6.13
CA ASN A 182 4.97 1.44 7.48
C ASN A 182 3.50 1.86 7.70
N GLY A 183 2.92 2.58 6.75
CA GLY A 183 1.56 3.12 6.85
C GLY A 183 0.45 2.08 6.66
N SER A 184 0.71 1.02 5.89
CA SER A 184 -0.31 0.03 5.47
C SER A 184 -0.47 -1.18 6.41
N ILE A 185 0.34 -1.26 7.48
CA ILE A 185 0.36 -2.40 8.39
C ILE A 185 -0.23 -2.10 9.77
N GLN A 186 -0.69 -3.16 10.43
CA GLN A 186 -1.10 -3.11 11.84
C GLN A 186 0.16 -3.10 12.71
N ALA A 187 0.18 -2.26 13.74
CA ALA A 187 1.26 -2.27 14.72
C ALA A 187 1.31 -3.62 15.46
N TYR A 188 2.51 -4.04 15.87
CA TYR A 188 2.72 -5.20 16.73
C TYR A 188 3.36 -4.76 18.05
N PRO A 189 2.81 -5.13 19.22
CA PRO A 189 1.47 -5.71 19.40
C PRO A 189 0.36 -4.82 18.82
N VAL A 190 -0.84 -5.38 18.65
CA VAL A 190 -1.99 -4.63 18.11
C VAL A 190 -2.23 -3.38 18.94
N ASP A 191 -2.03 -2.21 18.30
CA ASP A 191 -2.25 -0.91 18.91
C ASP A 191 -3.57 -0.26 18.44
N ASP A 192 -4.05 0.73 19.19
CA ASP A 192 -5.23 1.52 18.87
C ASP A 192 -4.99 2.39 17.63
N ARG A 193 -5.53 1.94 16.50
CA ARG A 193 -5.49 2.67 15.21
C ARG A 193 -6.11 4.07 15.31
N ALA A 194 -7.01 4.37 16.27
CA ALA A 194 -7.61 5.69 16.42
C ALA A 194 -6.55 6.77 16.75
N ALA A 195 -5.55 6.44 17.56
CA ALA A 195 -4.43 7.34 17.85
C ALA A 195 -3.65 7.66 16.57
N ARG A 196 -3.33 6.61 15.78
CA ARG A 196 -2.63 6.76 14.50
C ARG A 196 -3.41 7.57 13.47
N LEU A 197 -4.72 7.32 13.38
CA LEU A 197 -5.63 8.06 12.51
C LEU A 197 -5.71 9.54 12.91
N LYS A 198 -5.76 9.84 14.22
CA LYS A 198 -5.78 11.21 14.73
C LYS A 198 -4.53 11.99 14.29
N GLN A 199 -3.36 11.35 14.41
CA GLN A 199 -2.07 11.98 14.16
C GLN A 199 -1.71 12.07 12.67
N HIS A 200 -1.83 10.98 11.92
CA HIS A 200 -1.29 10.89 10.57
C HIS A 200 -2.34 10.98 9.47
N LYS A 201 -3.63 10.90 9.83
CA LYS A 201 -4.75 10.85 8.86
C LYS A 201 -4.56 9.76 7.81
N VAL A 202 -3.83 8.69 8.13
CA VAL A 202 -3.67 7.52 7.28
C VAL A 202 -3.71 6.26 8.14
N TYR A 203 -4.17 5.16 7.57
CA TYR A 203 -4.10 3.86 8.21
C TYR A 203 -4.00 2.74 7.20
N GLY A 204 -3.57 1.58 7.68
CA GLY A 204 -3.39 0.39 6.86
C GLY A 204 -4.45 -0.67 7.10
N ARG A 205 -4.84 -1.37 6.04
CA ARG A 205 -5.69 -2.58 6.14
C ARG A 205 -5.58 -3.49 4.94
N PHE A 206 -6.04 -4.72 5.07
CA PHE A 206 -6.34 -5.57 3.92
C PHE A 206 -7.70 -5.15 3.33
N CYS A 207 -7.73 -4.94 2.02
CA CYS A 207 -8.94 -4.59 1.27
C CYS A 207 -9.28 -5.75 0.33
N SER A 208 -10.43 -6.37 0.55
CA SER A 208 -10.90 -7.54 -0.19
C SER A 208 -11.28 -7.17 -1.64
N LEU A 209 -11.81 -5.96 -1.86
CA LEU A 209 -12.09 -5.44 -3.20
C LEU A 209 -10.82 -5.22 -4.01
N ALA A 210 -9.77 -4.65 -3.40
CA ALA A 210 -8.47 -4.46 -4.04
C ALA A 210 -7.60 -5.72 -4.04
N LYS A 211 -7.97 -6.74 -3.24
CA LYS A 211 -7.22 -7.99 -3.02
C LYS A 211 -5.77 -7.77 -2.58
N LYS A 212 -5.50 -6.67 -1.88
CA LYS A 212 -4.18 -6.28 -1.39
C LYS A 212 -4.28 -5.49 -0.10
N ARG A 213 -3.15 -5.35 0.61
CA ARG A 213 -3.02 -4.34 1.65
C ARG A 213 -3.00 -2.96 1.01
N VAL A 214 -3.76 -2.04 1.59
CA VAL A 214 -3.91 -0.68 1.10
C VAL A 214 -3.54 0.29 2.20
N LEU A 215 -2.89 1.37 1.80
CA LEU A 215 -2.79 2.57 2.61
C LEU A 215 -4.05 3.39 2.36
N VAL A 216 -4.79 3.69 3.42
CA VAL A 216 -6.01 4.48 3.36
C VAL A 216 -5.70 5.89 3.84
N ASP A 217 -5.86 6.88 2.97
CA ASP A 217 -5.82 8.31 3.29
C ASP A 217 -7.18 8.76 3.83
N ALA A 218 -7.16 9.42 4.98
CA ALA A 218 -8.31 9.95 5.71
C ALA A 218 -8.18 11.47 5.95
N ASN A 219 -7.29 12.15 5.22
CA ASN A 219 -7.13 13.60 5.32
C ASN A 219 -8.21 14.38 4.55
N GLY A 220 -8.87 13.71 3.60
CA GLY A 220 -9.97 14.29 2.83
C GLY A 220 -11.33 14.20 3.52
N LYS A 221 -12.36 14.71 2.84
CA LYS A 221 -13.77 14.53 3.23
C LYS A 221 -14.16 13.05 3.38
N TYR A 222 -13.48 12.19 2.63
CA TYR A 222 -13.69 10.74 2.59
C TYR A 222 -12.38 10.00 2.58
N VAL A 223 -12.42 8.77 3.09
CA VAL A 223 -11.29 7.87 3.02
C VAL A 223 -11.10 7.33 1.60
N ARG A 224 -9.85 7.24 1.16
CA ARG A 224 -9.46 6.78 -0.18
C ARG A 224 -8.23 5.90 -0.09
N HIS A 225 -8.09 4.92 -0.96
CA HIS A 225 -6.79 4.29 -1.16
C HIS A 225 -5.81 5.35 -1.65
N ARG A 226 -4.61 5.36 -1.07
CA ARG A 226 -3.48 6.14 -1.53
C ARG A 226 -2.46 5.17 -2.11
N GLU A 227 -2.23 5.28 -3.42
CA GLU A 227 -1.28 4.46 -4.15
C GLU A 227 -0.24 5.37 -4.80
N PHE A 228 1.03 5.01 -4.74
CA PHE A 228 2.08 5.78 -5.39
C PHE A 228 2.23 5.33 -6.84
N ASP A 229 2.23 6.28 -7.78
CA ASP A 229 2.57 6.02 -9.17
C ASP A 229 4.06 6.26 -9.39
N HIS A 230 4.80 5.18 -9.59
CA HIS A 230 6.24 5.17 -9.75
C HIS A 230 6.70 5.80 -11.08
N VAL A 231 5.83 5.88 -12.09
CA VAL A 231 6.17 6.52 -13.39
C VAL A 231 6.07 8.04 -13.27
N TRP A 232 5.04 8.53 -12.58
CA TRP A 232 4.77 9.97 -12.47
C TRP A 232 5.25 10.59 -11.15
N ASN A 233 5.79 9.78 -10.24
CA ASN A 233 6.21 10.18 -8.89
C ASN A 233 5.12 10.96 -8.14
N CYS A 234 3.88 10.47 -8.19
CA CYS A 234 2.75 11.14 -7.57
C CYS A 234 1.76 10.16 -6.95
N TYR A 235 1.00 10.62 -5.96
CA TYR A 235 -0.05 9.78 -5.38
C TYR A 235 -1.31 9.79 -6.24
N LYS A 236 -1.81 8.60 -6.51
CA LYS A 236 -3.15 8.33 -7.00
C LYS A 236 -4.07 8.02 -5.83
N TYR A 237 -5.29 8.55 -5.91
CA TYR A 237 -6.31 8.33 -4.90
C TYR A 237 -7.49 7.61 -5.53
N ALA A 238 -7.83 6.43 -5.01
CA ALA A 238 -8.97 5.65 -5.48
C ALA A 238 -9.99 5.48 -4.36
N VAL A 239 -11.25 5.80 -4.65
CA VAL A 239 -12.34 5.58 -3.69
C VAL A 239 -12.60 4.07 -3.59
N CYS A 240 -12.87 3.59 -2.37
CA CYS A 240 -13.19 2.20 -2.14
C CYS A 240 -14.30 2.06 -1.12
N GLN A 241 -15.40 1.41 -1.53
CA GLN A 241 -16.59 1.22 -0.70
C GLN A 241 -16.25 0.44 0.57
N GLU A 242 -15.41 -0.60 0.48
CA GLU A 242 -15.00 -1.38 1.64
C GLU A 242 -14.21 -0.56 2.65
N CYS A 243 -13.31 0.33 2.20
CA CYS A 243 -12.53 1.21 3.07
C CYS A 243 -13.37 2.32 3.68
N ILE A 244 -14.33 2.89 2.94
CA ILE A 244 -15.25 3.87 3.52
C ILE A 244 -16.09 3.23 4.60
N VAL A 245 -16.63 2.05 4.34
CA VAL A 245 -17.43 1.33 5.32
C VAL A 245 -16.58 1.00 6.56
N ASP A 246 -15.37 0.46 6.39
CA ASP A 246 -14.45 0.24 7.52
C ASP A 246 -14.18 1.52 8.30
N SER A 247 -13.98 2.66 7.63
CA SER A 247 -13.70 3.93 8.35
C SER A 247 -14.82 4.42 9.27
N VAL A 248 -16.07 3.99 9.03
CA VAL A 248 -17.21 4.34 9.89
C VAL A 248 -17.54 3.26 10.91
N THR A 249 -17.26 1.99 10.61
CA THR A 249 -17.55 0.86 11.51
C THR A 249 -16.38 0.47 12.40
N TYR A 250 -15.19 0.98 12.13
CA TYR A 250 -13.98 0.58 12.83
C TYR A 250 -13.97 1.12 14.27
N ASN A 251 -14.19 0.22 15.21
CA ASN A 251 -14.19 0.49 16.65
C ASN A 251 -12.97 -0.12 17.32
N SER A 252 -11.84 0.60 17.38
CA SER A 252 -10.62 0.14 18.07
C SER A 252 -10.55 0.49 19.56
N LYS A 253 -11.67 0.51 20.26
CA LYS A 253 -11.64 0.65 21.72
C LYS A 253 -11.44 -0.72 22.36
N LYS A 254 -10.74 -0.77 23.50
CA LYS A 254 -10.67 -1.96 24.38
C LYS A 254 -12.08 -2.48 24.75
N ASP A 255 -13.07 -1.58 24.79
CA ASP A 255 -14.50 -1.87 24.85
C ASP A 255 -15.22 -1.06 23.77
N PRO A 256 -15.45 -1.62 22.58
CA PRO A 256 -16.14 -0.92 21.52
C PRO A 256 -17.63 -0.80 21.87
N GLU A 257 -18.13 0.43 22.09
CA GLU A 257 -19.55 0.70 21.87
C GLU A 257 -19.83 0.39 20.39
N ILE A 258 -20.44 -0.77 20.13
CA ILE A 258 -20.83 -1.17 18.79
C ILE A 258 -21.86 -0.14 18.33
N ASP A 259 -21.50 0.62 17.29
CA ASP A 259 -22.44 1.56 16.69
C ASP A 259 -23.65 0.76 16.19
N THR A 260 -24.84 1.19 16.59
CA THR A 260 -26.06 0.51 16.15
C THR A 260 -26.16 0.55 14.61
N PRO A 261 -26.75 -0.47 13.97
CA PRO A 261 -26.90 -0.49 12.51
C PRO A 261 -27.56 0.79 11.96
N ALA A 262 -28.50 1.39 12.72
CA ALA A 262 -29.12 2.68 12.40
C ALA A 262 -28.12 3.86 12.36
N LYS A 263 -27.15 3.89 13.29
CA LYS A 263 -26.11 4.93 13.32
C LYS A 263 -25.15 4.78 12.13
N ILE A 264 -24.74 3.55 11.83
CA ILE A 264 -23.91 3.22 10.65
C ILE A 264 -24.64 3.61 9.36
N ALA A 265 -25.93 3.26 9.24
CA ALA A 265 -26.74 3.60 8.08
C ALA A 265 -26.81 5.12 7.85
N LYS A 266 -26.99 5.89 8.93
CA LYS A 266 -27.00 7.36 8.88
C LYS A 266 -25.66 7.92 8.42
N GLN A 267 -24.54 7.45 8.97
CA GLN A 267 -23.21 7.90 8.56
C GLN A 267 -22.96 7.57 7.07
N LEU A 268 -23.25 6.35 6.62
CA LEU A 268 -23.08 5.97 5.22
C LEU A 268 -23.96 6.80 4.27
N GLN A 269 -25.20 7.09 4.67
CA GLN A 269 -26.08 7.95 3.89
C GLN A 269 -25.58 9.40 3.84
N GLU A 270 -25.11 9.95 4.96
CA GLU A 270 -24.51 11.29 4.98
C GLU A 270 -23.29 11.38 4.06
N LEU A 271 -22.45 10.33 4.01
CA LEU A 271 -21.33 10.28 3.07
C LEU A 271 -21.80 10.22 1.61
N ALA A 272 -22.87 9.49 1.32
CA ALA A 272 -23.42 9.39 -0.03
C ALA A 272 -24.09 10.69 -0.49
N ASP A 273 -24.93 11.30 0.36
CA ASP A 273 -25.62 12.56 0.10
C ASP A 273 -24.63 13.72 -0.15
N ASN A 274 -23.43 13.60 0.39
CA ASN A 274 -22.35 14.56 0.25
C ASN A 274 -21.44 14.33 -0.99
N GLY A 275 -21.80 13.39 -1.88
CA GLY A 275 -21.16 13.17 -3.18
C GLY A 275 -19.99 12.18 -3.19
N THR A 276 -20.03 11.14 -2.35
CA THR A 276 -19.12 9.98 -2.53
C THR A 276 -19.52 9.12 -3.73
N GLU A 277 -18.62 8.25 -4.19
CA GLU A 277 -18.95 7.17 -5.13
C GLU A 277 -19.78 6.04 -4.48
N ILE A 278 -20.05 6.11 -3.17
CA ILE A 278 -21.03 5.22 -2.55
C ILE A 278 -22.39 5.61 -3.08
N SER A 279 -23.06 4.65 -3.69
CA SER A 279 -24.47 4.78 -4.04
C SER A 279 -25.25 5.05 -2.75
N GLY A 280 -25.78 6.27 -2.59
CA GLY A 280 -26.67 6.63 -1.48
C GLY A 280 -28.01 5.92 -1.53
N THR A 281 -28.15 5.04 -2.50
CA THR A 281 -29.27 4.18 -2.73
C THR A 281 -28.78 2.75 -2.98
N VAL A 282 -29.62 1.78 -2.64
CA VAL A 282 -29.36 0.35 -2.67
C VAL A 282 -30.33 -0.26 -3.66
N LYS A 283 -29.78 -1.04 -4.60
CA LYS A 283 -30.57 -1.82 -5.55
C LYS A 283 -31.18 -3.02 -4.87
N VAL A 284 -32.48 -3.18 -5.04
CA VAL A 284 -33.26 -4.30 -4.55
C VAL A 284 -33.95 -4.99 -5.73
N PHE A 285 -34.18 -6.29 -5.60
CA PHE A 285 -34.89 -7.09 -6.60
C PHE A 285 -35.90 -7.99 -5.88
N ASP A 286 -36.97 -8.37 -6.55
CA ASP A 286 -37.97 -9.25 -5.94
C ASP A 286 -37.54 -10.74 -6.00
N THR A 287 -38.30 -11.64 -5.38
CA THR A 287 -38.03 -13.09 -5.41
C THR A 287 -38.15 -13.71 -6.80
N LYS A 288 -38.72 -13.00 -7.77
CA LYS A 288 -38.79 -13.43 -9.17
C LYS A 288 -37.56 -13.01 -9.98
N GLY A 289 -36.70 -12.17 -9.40
CA GLY A 289 -35.51 -11.64 -10.05
C GLY A 289 -35.73 -10.26 -10.68
N ASP A 290 -36.92 -9.67 -10.58
CA ASP A 290 -37.19 -8.39 -11.21
C ASP A 290 -36.53 -7.26 -10.41
N LEU A 291 -35.63 -6.52 -11.09
CA LEU A 291 -34.97 -5.35 -10.53
C LEU A 291 -36.01 -4.27 -10.24
N PHE A 292 -36.07 -3.84 -8.99
CA PHE A 292 -36.93 -2.74 -8.61
C PHE A 292 -36.33 -1.43 -9.12
N THR A 293 -37.10 -0.66 -9.88
CA THR A 293 -36.62 0.52 -10.59
C THR A 293 -36.38 1.74 -9.69
N SER A 294 -36.89 1.75 -8.45
CA SER A 294 -36.60 2.81 -7.49
C SER A 294 -35.56 2.35 -6.47
N ASP A 295 -34.35 2.88 -6.61
CA ASP A 295 -33.28 2.60 -5.66
C ASP A 295 -33.68 3.10 -4.25
N LYS A 296 -33.27 2.37 -3.21
CA LYS A 296 -33.68 2.64 -1.81
C LYS A 296 -32.58 3.27 -1.00
N ARG A 297 -32.85 4.37 -0.30
CA ARG A 297 -31.83 4.99 0.57
C ARG A 297 -31.34 4.01 1.62
N ILE A 298 -30.06 4.11 1.97
CA ILE A 298 -29.39 3.24 2.95
C ILE A 298 -30.12 3.31 4.30
N VAL A 299 -30.50 4.51 4.73
CA VAL A 299 -31.24 4.76 6.00
C VAL A 299 -32.64 4.12 6.04
N ASP A 300 -33.24 3.88 4.88
CA ASP A 300 -34.61 3.35 4.77
C ASP A 300 -34.63 1.84 4.49
N LEU A 301 -33.45 1.22 4.29
CA LEU A 301 -33.32 -0.14 3.78
C LEU A 301 -33.94 -1.19 4.71
N GLU A 302 -33.69 -1.08 6.02
CA GLU A 302 -34.23 -2.01 7.02
C GLU A 302 -35.76 -1.98 7.04
N LYS A 303 -36.32 -0.77 7.13
CA LYS A 303 -37.77 -0.55 7.12
C LYS A 303 -38.39 -1.10 5.83
N PHE A 304 -37.78 -0.81 4.69
CA PHE A 304 -38.24 -1.29 3.39
C PHE A 304 -38.28 -2.82 3.33
N LEU A 305 -37.22 -3.51 3.75
CA LEU A 305 -37.18 -4.97 3.70
C LEU A 305 -38.16 -5.63 4.69
N LYS A 306 -38.44 -5.00 5.83
CA LYS A 306 -39.49 -5.45 6.77
C LYS A 306 -40.89 -5.32 6.17
N GLU A 307 -41.16 -4.21 5.49
CA GLU A 307 -42.45 -3.95 4.82
C GLU A 307 -42.62 -4.78 3.54
N ASN A 308 -41.52 -5.23 2.92
CA ASN A 308 -41.52 -5.90 1.62
C ASN A 308 -40.74 -7.23 1.69
N PRO A 309 -41.32 -8.30 2.28
CA PRO A 309 -40.62 -9.57 2.52
C PRO A 309 -40.20 -10.30 1.23
N SER A 310 -40.81 -9.98 0.09
CA SER A 310 -40.48 -10.56 -1.21
C SER A 310 -39.29 -9.90 -1.91
N PHE A 311 -38.60 -8.94 -1.27
CA PHE A 311 -37.45 -8.25 -1.88
C PHE A 311 -36.13 -8.65 -1.23
N ASN A 312 -35.07 -8.64 -2.03
CA ASN A 312 -33.70 -8.93 -1.65
C ASN A 312 -32.77 -7.80 -2.11
N VAL A 313 -31.59 -7.72 -1.52
CA VAL A 313 -30.55 -6.74 -1.88
C VAL A 313 -29.61 -7.33 -2.91
N HIS A 314 -29.39 -6.59 -4.00
CA HIS A 314 -28.50 -6.96 -5.08
C HIS A 314 -27.04 -7.12 -4.61
N SER A 315 -26.32 -8.10 -5.15
CA SER A 315 -24.89 -8.40 -4.88
C SER A 315 -23.97 -7.17 -4.82
N LYS A 316 -24.07 -6.26 -5.80
CA LYS A 316 -23.39 -4.94 -5.82
C LYS A 316 -23.46 -4.14 -4.50
N HIS A 317 -24.54 -4.23 -3.74
CA HIS A 317 -24.72 -3.49 -2.48
C HIS A 317 -24.66 -4.39 -1.23
N ALA A 318 -24.25 -5.65 -1.40
CA ALA A 318 -24.26 -6.64 -0.33
C ALA A 318 -23.46 -6.19 0.91
N LEU A 319 -22.30 -5.59 0.69
CA LEU A 319 -21.43 -5.13 1.78
C LEU A 319 -22.08 -4.02 2.61
N VAL A 320 -22.66 -3.01 1.96
CA VAL A 320 -23.37 -1.92 2.68
C VAL A 320 -24.59 -2.47 3.40
N ALA A 321 -25.35 -3.35 2.75
CA ALA A 321 -26.54 -3.95 3.32
C ALA A 321 -26.23 -4.84 4.53
N SER A 322 -25.18 -5.68 4.49
CA SER A 322 -24.82 -6.54 5.61
C SER A 322 -24.46 -5.76 6.86
N MET A 323 -23.91 -4.55 6.70
CA MET A 323 -23.51 -3.68 7.81
C MET A 323 -24.70 -2.95 8.45
N VAL A 324 -25.67 -2.52 7.64
CA VAL A 324 -26.82 -1.73 8.13
C VAL A 324 -28.03 -2.58 8.54
N LEU A 325 -28.09 -3.85 8.11
CA LEU A 325 -29.21 -4.74 8.41
C LEU A 325 -28.87 -5.80 9.47
N GLY A 326 -27.58 -6.10 9.68
CA GLY A 326 -27.14 -7.15 10.60
C GLY A 326 -27.52 -8.58 10.15
N GLU A 327 -27.34 -9.54 11.06
CA GLU A 327 -27.56 -10.98 10.77
C GLU A 327 -29.03 -11.34 10.46
N GLU A 328 -30.01 -10.54 10.89
CA GLU A 328 -31.44 -10.78 10.65
C GLU A 328 -31.79 -10.89 9.14
N PHE A 329 -31.04 -10.20 8.28
CA PHE A 329 -31.30 -10.12 6.85
C PHE A 329 -30.29 -10.87 5.98
N LYS A 330 -29.41 -11.69 6.58
CA LYS A 330 -28.31 -12.34 5.86
C LYS A 330 -28.77 -13.14 4.63
N ASP A 331 -29.90 -13.84 4.74
CA ASP A 331 -30.46 -14.66 3.65
C ASP A 331 -31.08 -13.82 2.51
N ARG A 332 -31.19 -12.50 2.71
CA ARG A 332 -31.80 -11.56 1.77
C ARG A 332 -30.78 -10.61 1.13
N ILE A 333 -29.49 -10.84 1.37
CA ILE A 333 -28.40 -9.98 0.92
C ILE A 333 -27.49 -10.77 -0.02
N GLY A 334 -27.14 -10.17 -1.16
CA GLY A 334 -26.08 -10.71 -2.01
C GLY A 334 -26.51 -11.55 -3.20
N GLY A 335 -27.82 -11.65 -3.48
CA GLY A 335 -28.32 -12.37 -4.64
C GLY A 335 -28.21 -11.57 -5.95
N GLU A 336 -28.39 -12.27 -7.05
CA GLU A 336 -28.52 -11.69 -8.38
C GLU A 336 -29.91 -11.96 -8.95
N PRO A 337 -30.44 -11.07 -9.81
CA PRO A 337 -31.59 -11.37 -10.66
C PRO A 337 -31.39 -12.72 -11.34
N VAL A 338 -32.28 -13.68 -11.13
CA VAL A 338 -32.32 -14.86 -12.01
C VAL A 338 -32.81 -14.35 -13.35
N PRO A 339 -32.04 -14.45 -14.45
CA PRO A 339 -32.58 -14.10 -15.76
C PRO A 339 -33.77 -15.02 -16.02
N VAL A 340 -34.94 -14.43 -16.18
CA VAL A 340 -36.13 -15.15 -16.63
C VAL A 340 -35.74 -15.77 -17.96
N ALA A 341 -35.57 -17.09 -18.00
CA ALA A 341 -35.45 -17.81 -19.25
C ALA A 341 -36.71 -17.47 -20.03
N GLU A 342 -36.57 -16.74 -21.14
CA GLU A 342 -37.68 -16.51 -22.05
C GLU A 342 -38.33 -17.87 -22.33
N GLU A 343 -39.59 -18.00 -21.93
CA GLU A 343 -40.38 -19.20 -22.19
C GLU A 343 -40.29 -19.47 -23.69
N ALA A 344 -39.65 -20.58 -24.05
CA ALA A 344 -39.50 -21.02 -25.42
C ALA A 344 -40.88 -21.01 -26.08
N ASP A 345 -41.03 -20.11 -27.05
CA ASP A 345 -42.24 -19.98 -27.86
C ASP A 345 -42.65 -21.36 -28.38
N VAL A 346 -43.93 -21.66 -28.13
CA VAL A 346 -44.61 -22.89 -28.50
C VAL A 346 -44.33 -23.22 -29.96
N ALA A 347 -43.68 -24.37 -30.17
CA ALA A 347 -43.40 -24.96 -31.47
C ALA A 347 -44.66 -24.97 -32.36
N LYS A 348 -44.58 -24.30 -33.51
CA LYS A 348 -45.38 -24.64 -34.70
C LYS A 348 -44.56 -25.54 -35.62
N PRO A 349 -45.20 -26.55 -36.24
CA PRO A 349 -44.50 -27.61 -36.96
C PRO A 349 -43.92 -27.14 -38.30
N VAL A 350 -42.81 -27.80 -38.60
CA VAL A 350 -41.95 -27.77 -39.80
C VAL A 350 -42.74 -27.78 -41.12
N GLU A 351 -42.40 -26.85 -42.01
CA GLU A 351 -42.46 -27.08 -43.46
C GLU A 351 -41.05 -27.09 -44.03
N VAL A 352 -40.76 -28.17 -44.77
CA VAL A 352 -39.49 -28.47 -45.43
C VAL A 352 -39.50 -27.86 -46.83
N ALA A 353 -38.52 -27.00 -47.10
CA ALA A 353 -37.94 -26.69 -48.41
C ALA A 353 -36.69 -25.83 -48.11
N GLU A 354 -35.60 -25.79 -48.85
CA GLU A 354 -34.94 -26.58 -49.89
C GLU A 354 -33.56 -25.89 -50.02
N GLU A 355 -32.55 -26.59 -50.53
CA GLU A 355 -31.15 -26.16 -50.60
C GLU A 355 -30.94 -24.77 -51.23
N ALA A 356 -29.97 -23.99 -50.74
CA ALA A 356 -28.81 -23.54 -51.55
C ALA A 356 -27.90 -22.51 -50.87
N LYS A 357 -26.60 -22.78 -51.06
CA LYS A 357 -25.45 -21.86 -51.24
C LYS A 357 -24.85 -21.10 -50.05
N LEU A 358 -23.63 -21.54 -49.73
CA LEU A 358 -22.53 -20.75 -49.17
C LEU A 358 -22.32 -19.42 -49.91
N PRO A 359 -21.86 -18.39 -49.17
CA PRO A 359 -20.84 -17.49 -49.67
C PRO A 359 -19.54 -17.56 -48.85
N GLU A 360 -18.46 -17.40 -49.59
CA GLU A 360 -17.06 -17.29 -49.20
C GLU A 360 -16.73 -16.08 -48.29
N PRO A 361 -15.53 -16.06 -47.67
CA PRO A 361 -15.19 -15.13 -46.60
C PRO A 361 -14.79 -13.76 -47.17
N VAL A 362 -15.26 -12.70 -46.51
CA VAL A 362 -14.75 -11.34 -46.73
C VAL A 362 -13.64 -11.09 -45.72
N GLU A 363 -12.40 -11.08 -46.20
CA GLU A 363 -11.32 -10.30 -45.60
C GLU A 363 -11.61 -8.82 -45.84
N GLU A 364 -11.63 -8.01 -44.78
CA GLU A 364 -11.20 -6.61 -44.94
C GLU A 364 -10.60 -6.06 -43.63
N SER A 365 -9.31 -5.82 -43.74
CA SER A 365 -8.44 -4.94 -42.96
C SER A 365 -9.08 -3.60 -42.58
N LYS A 366 -8.85 -3.16 -41.32
CA LYS A 366 -8.59 -1.75 -41.02
C LYS A 366 -7.51 -1.62 -39.96
N GLU A 367 -6.35 -1.16 -40.43
CA GLU A 367 -5.33 -0.47 -39.65
C GLU A 367 -5.95 0.73 -38.92
N ALA A 368 -5.56 0.92 -37.66
CA ALA A 368 -5.80 2.16 -36.93
C ALA A 368 -4.44 2.69 -36.46
N GLU A 369 -3.98 3.67 -37.23
CA GLU A 369 -3.13 4.82 -36.90
C GLU A 369 -2.51 4.89 -35.50
N VAL A 370 -1.19 4.87 -35.52
CA VAL A 370 -0.27 5.31 -34.47
C VAL A 370 -0.35 6.84 -34.35
N ALA A 371 -0.70 7.34 -33.16
CA ALA A 371 -0.49 8.74 -32.79
C ALA A 371 0.75 8.83 -31.89
N GLU A 372 1.80 9.46 -32.41
CA GLU A 372 2.99 9.85 -31.65
C GLU A 372 2.70 11.00 -30.66
N PRO A 373 3.50 11.11 -29.57
CA PRO A 373 3.20 11.93 -28.42
C PRO A 373 3.67 13.38 -28.57
N ALA A 374 2.91 14.31 -28.01
CA ALA A 374 3.31 15.70 -27.86
C ALA A 374 4.34 15.86 -26.74
N GLU A 375 5.54 16.30 -27.13
CA GLU A 375 6.56 16.88 -26.26
C GLU A 375 6.06 18.21 -25.65
N HIS A 376 6.24 18.40 -24.34
CA HIS A 376 6.66 19.68 -23.73
C HIS A 376 6.74 19.55 -22.19
N ALA A 377 7.95 19.43 -21.67
CA ALA A 377 8.34 19.99 -20.38
C ALA A 377 9.87 20.14 -20.35
N GLN A 378 10.33 21.39 -20.35
CA GLN A 378 11.74 21.76 -20.21
C GLN A 378 12.23 21.57 -18.77
N PRO A 379 13.53 21.32 -18.56
CA PRO A 379 14.10 21.00 -17.26
C PRO A 379 14.38 22.26 -16.42
N ILE A 380 14.12 22.15 -15.11
CA ILE A 380 14.60 23.12 -14.12
C ILE A 380 16.10 22.86 -13.90
N GLN A 381 16.92 23.84 -14.26
CA GLN A 381 18.32 23.94 -13.88
C GLN A 381 18.38 24.58 -12.49
N GLU A 382 19.02 23.92 -11.52
CA GLU A 382 19.54 24.62 -10.34
C GLU A 382 21.06 24.73 -10.49
N GLU A 383 21.49 25.97 -10.67
CA GLU A 383 22.88 26.38 -10.68
C GLU A 383 23.47 26.30 -9.26
N VAL A 384 24.61 25.61 -9.18
CA VAL A 384 25.54 25.69 -8.07
C VAL A 384 26.27 27.03 -8.16
N SER A 385 26.19 27.83 -7.10
CA SER A 385 26.91 29.10 -6.97
C SER A 385 27.65 29.12 -5.64
N ASP A 386 28.95 28.83 -5.70
CA ASP A 386 29.91 29.09 -4.63
C ASP A 386 30.06 30.61 -4.38
N LYS A 387 29.90 31.04 -3.12
CA LYS A 387 30.51 32.29 -2.62
C LYS A 387 30.89 32.14 -1.16
N GLU A 388 32.20 32.25 -0.92
CA GLU A 388 32.84 32.40 0.38
C GLU A 388 32.62 33.82 0.97
N GLU A 389 32.61 33.83 2.31
CA GLU A 389 32.98 34.87 3.29
C GLU A 389 32.53 36.35 3.14
N SER A 390 31.81 36.82 4.16
CA SER A 390 32.34 37.84 5.09
C SER A 390 31.48 37.99 6.35
N ASP A 391 32.14 38.10 7.51
CA ASP A 391 31.69 38.63 8.80
C ASP A 391 30.78 39.86 8.67
N ASP A 392 29.69 39.95 9.45
CA ASP A 392 29.67 40.64 10.76
C ASP A 392 28.22 40.91 11.23
N SER A 393 27.97 40.63 12.51
CA SER A 393 27.04 41.29 13.42
C SER A 393 25.49 41.18 13.26
N GLU A 394 24.89 41.13 14.46
CA GLU A 394 23.49 41.41 14.84
C GLU A 394 22.51 40.23 14.94
N ALA A 395 22.35 39.79 16.19
CA ALA A 395 21.24 39.00 16.69
C ALA A 395 19.90 39.74 16.52
N PRO A 396 18.80 38.99 16.35
CA PRO A 396 17.65 39.27 17.20
C PRO A 396 16.95 38.01 17.75
N GLU A 397 16.64 38.15 19.04
CA GLU A 397 15.39 37.79 19.71
C GLU A 397 14.76 36.40 19.49
N ASN A 398 14.95 35.59 20.53
CA ASN A 398 14.06 34.54 21.01
C ASN A 398 12.57 34.85 20.75
N SER A 399 11.93 34.04 19.92
CA SER A 399 10.50 33.77 20.05
C SER A 399 10.34 32.31 20.46
N GLU A 400 10.01 32.13 21.73
CA GLU A 400 9.63 30.87 22.33
C GLU A 400 8.39 30.33 21.59
N ARG A 401 8.58 29.25 20.82
CA ARG A 401 7.49 28.35 20.48
C ARG A 401 7.48 27.23 21.50
N GLU A 402 6.61 27.36 22.48
CA GLU A 402 6.12 26.25 23.30
C GLU A 402 5.59 25.17 22.36
N ILE A 403 6.30 24.04 22.31
CA ILE A 403 5.79 22.80 21.73
C ILE A 403 5.26 22.02 22.93
N ASP A 404 3.93 21.97 23.05
CA ASP A 404 3.22 21.15 24.02
C ASP A 404 3.70 19.70 23.94
N SER A 405 4.48 19.32 24.95
CA SER A 405 5.07 18.00 25.14
C SER A 405 4.22 17.21 26.14
N ASP A 406 3.06 16.74 25.71
CA ASP A 406 2.28 15.76 26.47
C ASP A 406 2.35 14.41 25.76
N PHE A 407 3.31 13.58 26.16
CA PHE A 407 3.27 12.13 25.95
C PHE A 407 3.59 11.44 27.28
N ASP A 408 2.54 11.17 28.05
CA ASP A 408 2.59 10.24 29.17
C ASP A 408 2.86 8.82 28.64
N ALA A 409 4.03 8.30 28.99
CA ALA A 409 4.31 6.88 28.92
C ALA A 409 3.64 6.20 30.12
N GLU A 410 2.44 5.65 29.92
CA GLU A 410 1.94 4.59 30.81
C GLU A 410 2.73 3.32 30.55
N ILE A 411 3.79 3.15 31.35
CA ILE A 411 4.46 1.88 31.60
C ILE A 411 3.49 1.03 32.43
N VAL A 412 2.98 -0.06 31.85
CA VAL A 412 2.40 -1.15 32.64
C VAL A 412 3.50 -2.18 32.85
N ASN A 413 3.88 -2.35 34.13
CA ASN A 413 4.79 -3.38 34.63
C ASN A 413 4.31 -4.80 34.32
#